data_AF-W8JJ87-F1
#
_entry.id   AF-W8JJ87-F1
#
_cell.length_a   1.000
_cell.length_b   1.000
_cell.length_c   1.000
_cell.angle_alpha   90.00
_cell.angle_beta   90.00
_cell.angle_gamma   90.00
#
_symmetry.space_group_name_H-M   'P 1'
#
loop_
_entity.id
_entity.type
_entity.pdbx_description
1 polymer ?
#
loop_
_entity_poly.entity_id
_entity_poly.type
_entity_poly.pdbx_seq_one_letter_code
_entity_poly.pdbx_strand_id
1 'polypeptide(L)'
;KIGDEEITRFIPGAAPEQKKYLDEDGIVLVGAAVKEGDILVGKTSPKAVSDISPEERLLQAIFAEKAKSVKDSSLRLPSGVEGIVTKVLRYSLARGDRLGDDILETVKVYVTSKRNIQIGDKMVGRHGNKGIVSKIVPVEDMPYMEDGTPIDILLNPLGVPSRMNIGQILESYLAFSARKLVFKKVLTLFFSGELPSSTSLFSRSKAELSSLNEVLKDYLSEKNMTTAEEAIAKLTQLDLSIILSKAGLKYDELEIKVLTPIFAGCKHSDLIKIMSDAGIDHKQHNGRFTLYDGRTGEKFKDPISVGIIYMLKLDHMVDDKIYARSVGPYSKITQQPLGGKCQNG
;
A
#
# COMPACT_ATOMS: atom_id res chain seq x y z
N LYS A 1 7.83 34.23 -33.70
CA LYS A 1 8.37 33.03 -33.01
C LYS A 1 9.88 33.03 -33.24
N ILE A 2 10.68 32.83 -32.18
CA ILE A 2 12.17 32.95 -32.23
C ILE A 2 12.81 31.71 -32.88
N GLY A 3 12.03 30.63 -33.05
CA GLY A 3 12.35 29.38 -33.71
C GLY A 3 11.44 28.28 -33.16
N ASP A 4 11.55 27.07 -33.70
CA ASP A 4 10.81 25.91 -33.22
C ASP A 4 11.55 25.26 -32.04
N GLU A 5 10.79 24.59 -31.16
CA GLU A 5 11.35 23.85 -30.04
C GLU A 5 11.65 22.42 -30.48
N GLU A 6 12.82 21.91 -30.10
CA GLU A 6 13.31 20.61 -30.54
C GLU A 6 13.44 19.65 -29.35
N ILE A 7 13.05 18.39 -29.56
CA ILE A 7 13.31 17.30 -28.65
C ILE A 7 14.68 16.73 -29.02
N THR A 8 15.62 16.75 -28.08
CA THR A 8 17.01 16.36 -28.33
C THR A 8 17.72 15.92 -27.07
N ARG A 9 18.67 14.99 -27.22
CA ARG A 9 19.62 14.61 -26.17
C ARG A 9 20.63 15.74 -25.87
N PHE A 10 20.81 16.70 -26.77
CA PHE A 10 21.73 17.82 -26.59
C PHE A 10 21.15 18.89 -25.67
N ILE A 11 21.21 18.62 -24.35
CA ILE A 11 20.70 19.55 -23.33
C ILE A 11 21.86 20.43 -22.82
N PRO A 12 21.73 21.78 -22.89
CA PRO A 12 22.79 22.70 -22.51
C PRO A 12 23.02 22.69 -20.99
N GLY A 13 24.25 22.42 -20.56
CA GLY A 13 24.63 22.43 -19.14
C GLY A 13 24.25 21.18 -18.36
N ALA A 14 23.60 20.18 -18.97
CA ALA A 14 23.33 18.89 -18.34
C ALA A 14 24.57 17.98 -18.39
N ALA A 15 24.93 17.41 -17.24
CA ALA A 15 26.05 16.48 -17.10
C ALA A 15 25.76 15.13 -17.80
N PRO A 16 26.79 14.35 -18.20
CA PRO A 16 26.59 13.04 -18.82
C PRO A 16 25.75 12.09 -17.96
N GLU A 17 25.90 12.13 -16.64
CA GLU A 17 25.13 11.31 -15.70
C GLU A 17 23.62 11.59 -15.74
N GLN A 18 23.22 12.84 -15.98
CA GLN A 18 21.82 13.23 -16.11
C GLN A 18 21.20 12.77 -17.43
N LYS A 19 22.04 12.42 -18.42
CA LYS A 19 21.65 11.92 -19.74
C LYS A 19 21.76 10.40 -19.86
N LYS A 20 22.06 9.69 -18.75
CA LYS A 20 22.32 8.25 -18.77
C LYS A 20 21.12 7.42 -19.23
N TYR A 21 19.91 7.84 -18.90
CA TYR A 21 18.68 7.12 -19.21
C TYR A 21 18.00 7.60 -20.50
N LEU A 22 18.56 8.61 -21.15
CA LEU A 22 18.04 9.14 -22.41
C LEU A 22 18.56 8.30 -23.58
N ASP A 23 17.71 8.06 -24.56
CA ASP A 23 18.05 7.50 -25.86
C ASP A 23 18.74 8.55 -26.76
N GLU A 24 18.95 8.22 -28.02
CA GLU A 24 19.58 9.12 -29.01
C GLU A 24 18.72 10.35 -29.31
N ASP A 25 17.39 10.20 -29.26
CA ASP A 25 16.42 11.27 -29.49
C ASP A 25 16.26 12.19 -28.26
N GLY A 26 16.77 11.78 -27.10
CA GLY A 26 16.66 12.52 -25.84
C GLY A 26 15.42 12.16 -25.02
N ILE A 27 14.82 10.99 -25.25
CA ILE A 27 13.66 10.47 -24.53
C ILE A 27 14.12 9.37 -23.57
N VAL A 28 13.52 9.30 -22.38
CA VAL A 28 13.86 8.29 -21.38
C VAL A 28 13.48 6.87 -21.83
N LEU A 29 14.37 5.92 -21.56
CA LEU A 29 14.17 4.50 -21.86
C LEU A 29 13.10 3.85 -20.96
N VAL A 30 12.31 2.95 -21.54
CA VAL A 30 11.37 2.09 -20.78
C VAL A 30 12.17 1.13 -19.90
N GLY A 31 11.79 1.00 -18.63
CA GLY A 31 12.50 0.23 -17.62
C GLY A 31 13.51 1.05 -16.80
N ALA A 32 13.76 2.31 -17.16
CA ALA A 32 14.67 3.17 -16.39
C ALA A 32 14.09 3.47 -14.99
N ALA A 33 14.92 3.30 -13.97
CA ALA A 33 14.62 3.73 -12.60
C ALA A 33 15.01 5.20 -12.43
N VAL A 34 14.00 6.06 -12.40
CA VAL A 34 14.12 7.52 -12.38
C VAL A 34 13.82 8.08 -10.99
N LYS A 35 14.56 9.13 -10.62
CA LYS A 35 14.42 9.86 -9.36
C LYS A 35 14.09 11.32 -9.62
N GLU A 36 13.72 12.03 -8.55
CA GLU A 36 13.46 13.47 -8.58
C GLU A 36 14.56 14.22 -9.36
N GLY A 37 14.12 15.08 -10.30
CA GLY A 37 15.02 15.93 -11.08
C GLY A 37 15.66 15.26 -12.30
N ASP A 38 15.55 13.93 -12.45
CA ASP A 38 15.99 13.22 -13.65
C ASP A 38 15.23 13.74 -14.88
N ILE A 39 15.94 13.81 -16.01
CA ILE A 39 15.37 14.28 -17.26
C ILE A 39 14.62 13.12 -17.92
N LEU A 40 13.32 13.32 -18.18
CA LEU A 40 12.46 12.35 -18.86
C LEU A 40 12.42 12.59 -20.35
N VAL A 41 12.38 13.86 -20.78
CA VAL A 41 12.39 14.26 -22.19
C VAL A 41 13.25 15.50 -22.33
N GLY A 42 14.37 15.36 -23.02
CA GLY A 42 15.26 16.45 -23.40
C GLY A 42 14.59 17.37 -24.39
N LYS A 43 14.49 18.65 -24.05
CA LYS A 43 13.86 19.67 -24.89
C LYS A 43 14.66 20.96 -24.84
N THR A 44 14.89 21.55 -26.01
CA THR A 44 15.59 22.83 -26.15
C THR A 44 14.71 23.86 -26.85
N SER A 45 14.65 25.05 -26.27
CA SER A 45 13.95 26.20 -26.86
C SER A 45 14.97 27.27 -27.29
N PRO A 46 14.80 27.90 -28.44
CA PRO A 46 15.69 28.97 -28.89
C PRO A 46 15.59 30.19 -27.96
N LYS A 47 16.73 30.73 -27.56
CA LYS A 47 16.83 31.87 -26.65
C LYS A 47 17.07 33.15 -27.46
N ALA A 48 16.27 34.18 -27.22
CA ALA A 48 16.56 35.51 -27.77
C ALA A 48 17.88 36.05 -27.22
N VAL A 49 18.62 36.80 -28.04
CA VAL A 49 19.83 37.50 -27.61
C VAL A 49 19.41 38.55 -26.58
N SER A 50 19.81 38.35 -25.33
CA SER A 50 19.62 39.29 -24.23
C SER A 50 20.91 40.09 -24.03
N ASP A 51 20.78 41.36 -23.66
CA ASP A 51 21.93 42.16 -23.23
C ASP A 51 22.53 41.55 -21.96
N ILE A 52 23.80 41.16 -22.05
CA ILE A 52 24.57 40.51 -20.99
C ILE A 52 25.20 41.60 -20.11
N SER A 53 25.25 41.39 -18.78
CA SER A 53 25.89 42.36 -17.89
C SER A 53 27.40 42.48 -18.17
N PRO A 54 28.07 43.60 -17.84
CA PRO A 54 29.51 43.73 -18.04
C PRO A 54 30.33 42.62 -17.35
N GLU A 55 29.89 42.16 -16.18
CA GLU A 55 30.53 41.08 -15.41
C GLU A 55 30.42 39.73 -16.12
N GLU A 56 29.23 39.37 -16.62
CA GLU A 56 29.02 38.14 -17.39
C GLU A 56 29.76 38.18 -18.74
N ARG A 57 29.84 39.36 -19.36
CA ARG A 57 30.62 39.58 -20.59
C ARG A 57 32.12 39.38 -20.37
N LEU A 58 32.63 39.86 -19.23
CA LEU A 58 34.03 39.63 -18.83
C LEU A 58 34.28 38.14 -18.59
N LEU A 59 33.38 37.44 -17.90
CA LEU A 59 33.49 36.00 -17.66
C LEU A 59 33.51 35.20 -18.96
N GLN A 60 32.63 35.51 -19.93
CA GLN A 60 32.64 34.86 -21.24
C GLN A 60 33.94 35.11 -22.00
N ALA A 61 34.53 36.31 -21.88
CA ALA A 61 35.81 36.63 -22.49
C ALA A 61 36.98 35.86 -21.85
N ILE A 62 36.98 35.70 -20.52
CA ILE A 62 38.02 34.96 -19.78
C ILE A 62 37.96 33.45 -20.09
N PHE A 63 36.76 32.85 -20.05
CA PHE A 63 36.59 31.41 -20.23
C PHE A 63 36.38 30.98 -21.69
N ALA A 64 36.39 31.93 -22.63
CA ALA A 64 36.05 31.72 -24.04
C ALA A 64 34.73 30.94 -24.24
N GLU A 65 33.80 31.07 -23.29
CA GLU A 65 32.49 30.42 -23.37
C GLU A 65 31.60 31.18 -24.35
N LYS A 66 31.23 30.52 -25.44
CA LYS A 66 30.25 31.07 -26.40
C LYS A 66 28.88 31.15 -25.74
N ALA A 67 28.19 32.27 -25.91
CA ALA A 67 26.81 32.43 -25.50
C ALA A 67 25.95 31.32 -26.13
N LYS A 68 25.27 30.53 -25.28
CA LYS A 68 24.39 29.45 -25.73
C LYS A 68 23.14 30.06 -26.36
N SER A 69 22.89 29.72 -27.62
CA SER A 69 21.70 30.15 -28.39
C SER A 69 20.42 29.44 -27.97
N VAL A 70 20.52 28.35 -27.19
CA VAL A 70 19.39 27.52 -26.76
C VAL A 70 19.30 27.45 -25.24
N LYS A 71 18.07 27.37 -24.74
CA LYS A 71 17.72 27.19 -23.33
C LYS A 71 17.18 25.76 -23.10
N ASP A 72 17.53 25.17 -21.96
CA ASP A 72 16.91 23.94 -21.48
C ASP A 72 15.44 24.17 -21.09
N SER A 73 14.52 23.46 -21.75
CA SER A 73 13.09 23.40 -21.47
C SER A 73 12.61 21.95 -21.28
N SER A 74 13.53 21.06 -20.92
CA SER A 74 13.31 19.62 -20.75
C SER A 74 12.26 19.29 -19.69
N LEU A 75 11.50 18.22 -19.92
CA LEU A 75 10.62 17.63 -18.92
C LEU A 75 11.46 16.84 -17.91
N ARG A 76 11.31 17.19 -16.63
CA ARG A 76 11.98 16.51 -15.52
C ARG A 76 10.96 15.84 -14.62
N LEU A 77 11.37 14.77 -13.94
CA LEU A 77 10.51 14.12 -12.95
C LEU A 77 10.23 15.09 -11.80
N PRO A 78 8.95 15.29 -11.40
CA PRO A 78 8.61 16.17 -10.29
C PRO A 78 9.27 15.77 -8.97
N SER A 79 9.42 16.76 -8.09
CA SER A 79 9.97 16.55 -6.76
C SER A 79 9.17 15.58 -5.91
N GLY A 80 9.87 14.77 -5.12
CA GLY A 80 9.28 13.76 -4.23
C GLY A 80 8.67 12.55 -4.94
N VAL A 81 8.90 12.40 -6.25
CA VAL A 81 8.45 11.23 -7.01
C VAL A 81 9.67 10.41 -7.44
N GLU A 82 9.59 9.11 -7.24
CA GLU A 82 10.52 8.13 -7.79
C GLU A 82 9.73 6.96 -8.37
N GLY A 83 10.31 6.29 -9.36
CA GLY A 83 9.64 5.14 -9.96
C GLY A 83 10.35 4.60 -11.18
N ILE A 84 9.68 3.65 -11.83
CA ILE A 84 10.18 3.00 -13.04
C ILE A 84 9.34 3.48 -14.22
N VAL A 85 10.01 3.86 -15.30
CA VAL A 85 9.33 4.20 -16.56
C VAL A 85 8.72 2.93 -17.14
N THR A 86 7.40 2.85 -17.19
CA THR A 86 6.70 1.66 -17.71
C THR A 86 6.31 1.80 -19.17
N LYS A 87 6.03 3.02 -19.62
CA LYS A 87 5.57 3.25 -20.98
C LYS A 87 5.92 4.65 -21.46
N VAL A 88 6.35 4.76 -22.71
CA VAL A 88 6.55 6.04 -23.40
C VAL A 88 5.70 6.05 -24.66
N LEU A 89 4.92 7.10 -24.84
CA LEU A 89 4.10 7.33 -26.03
C LEU A 89 4.55 8.62 -26.70
N ARG A 90 4.92 8.51 -27.97
CA ARG A 90 5.30 9.64 -28.82
C ARG A 90 4.19 9.86 -29.83
N TYR A 91 3.72 11.09 -30.01
CA TYR A 91 2.75 11.49 -31.04
C TYR A 91 3.35 12.62 -31.88
N SER A 92 3.25 12.55 -33.21
CA SER A 92 3.86 13.56 -34.09
C SER A 92 2.92 13.92 -35.26
N LEU A 93 2.86 15.20 -35.61
CA LEU A 93 2.14 15.66 -36.81
C LEU A 93 2.67 14.97 -38.08
N ALA A 94 3.97 14.74 -38.17
CA ALA A 94 4.59 14.10 -39.33
C ALA A 94 4.12 12.64 -39.53
N ARG A 95 3.66 11.98 -38.46
CA ARG A 95 3.11 10.61 -38.51
C ARG A 95 1.59 10.58 -38.72
N GLY A 96 0.95 11.73 -38.89
CA GLY A 96 -0.49 11.84 -39.08
C GLY A 96 -1.32 11.79 -37.79
N ASP A 97 -0.67 11.94 -36.63
CA ASP A 97 -1.37 12.03 -35.35
C ASP A 97 -2.10 13.36 -35.22
N ARG A 98 -3.33 13.34 -34.68
CA ARG A 98 -4.08 14.57 -34.39
C ARG A 98 -3.54 15.23 -33.12
N LEU A 99 -2.81 16.32 -33.29
CA LEU A 99 -2.30 17.16 -32.21
C LEU A 99 -3.05 18.50 -32.17
N GLY A 100 -2.92 19.23 -31.06
CA GLY A 100 -3.48 20.58 -30.95
C GLY A 100 -2.74 21.57 -31.87
N ASP A 101 -3.37 22.71 -32.12
CA ASP A 101 -2.77 23.78 -32.93
C ASP A 101 -1.42 24.20 -32.35
N ASP A 102 -0.44 24.47 -33.22
CA ASP A 102 0.94 24.83 -32.86
C ASP A 102 1.76 23.75 -32.10
N ILE A 103 1.29 22.51 -32.00
CA ILE A 103 2.03 21.39 -31.37
C ILE A 103 2.63 20.48 -32.45
N LEU A 104 3.96 20.49 -32.60
CA LEU A 104 4.68 19.62 -33.53
C LEU A 104 4.68 18.16 -33.07
N GLU A 105 4.96 17.95 -31.79
CA GLU A 105 5.14 16.64 -31.19
C GLU A 105 4.67 16.63 -29.72
N THR A 106 4.16 15.49 -29.24
CA THR A 106 3.82 15.27 -27.83
C THR A 106 4.38 13.94 -27.34
N VAL A 107 5.18 13.99 -26.28
CA VAL A 107 5.72 12.80 -25.61
C VAL A 107 5.05 12.65 -24.24
N LYS A 108 4.47 11.47 -23.97
CA LYS A 108 3.89 11.09 -22.68
C LYS A 108 4.72 9.98 -22.06
N VAL A 109 5.23 10.22 -20.86
CA VAL A 109 6.00 9.26 -20.09
C VAL A 109 5.17 8.80 -18.90
N TYR A 110 4.95 7.50 -18.80
CA TYR A 110 4.28 6.86 -17.67
C TYR A 110 5.32 6.31 -16.71
N VAL A 111 5.28 6.81 -15.47
CA VAL A 111 6.16 6.39 -14.39
C VAL A 111 5.30 5.69 -13.35
N THR A 112 5.68 4.47 -12.99
CA THR A 112 5.00 3.67 -11.96
C THR A 112 5.83 3.69 -10.69
N SER A 113 5.21 4.15 -9.60
CA SER A 113 5.81 4.19 -8.27
C SER A 113 5.11 3.19 -7.35
N LYS A 114 5.87 2.38 -6.60
CA LYS A 114 5.34 1.56 -5.51
C LYS A 114 5.47 2.34 -4.20
N ARG A 115 4.35 2.69 -3.59
CA ARG A 115 4.31 3.42 -2.31
C ARG A 115 3.91 2.49 -1.18
N ASN A 116 4.76 2.40 -0.15
CA ASN A 116 4.47 1.62 1.06
C ASN A 116 3.62 2.45 2.04
N ILE A 117 3.10 1.81 3.10
CA ILE A 117 2.46 2.53 4.21
C ILE A 117 3.54 3.23 5.03
N GLN A 118 3.28 4.47 5.40
CA GLN A 118 4.19 5.26 6.23
C GLN A 118 3.44 6.12 7.25
N ILE A 119 4.21 6.70 8.17
CA ILE A 119 3.69 7.63 9.17
C ILE A 119 3.08 8.84 8.45
N GLY A 120 1.86 9.22 8.83
CA GLY A 120 1.11 10.30 8.18
C GLY A 120 0.07 9.81 7.16
N ASP A 121 0.17 8.57 6.68
CA ASP A 121 -0.85 7.99 5.80
C ASP A 121 -2.19 7.83 6.53
N LYS A 122 -3.28 8.02 5.78
CA LYS A 122 -4.63 7.94 6.33
C LYS A 122 -5.25 6.57 6.10
N MET A 123 -5.71 5.95 7.19
CA MET A 123 -6.39 4.66 7.21
C MET A 123 -7.84 4.84 7.68
N VAL A 124 -8.72 3.93 7.27
CA VAL A 124 -10.14 3.96 7.65
C VAL A 124 -10.71 2.56 7.78
N GLY A 125 -11.56 2.32 8.78
CA GLY A 125 -12.42 1.14 8.82
C GLY A 125 -13.78 1.41 8.17
N ARG A 126 -14.53 0.34 7.89
CA ARG A 126 -15.85 0.45 7.22
C ARG A 126 -16.90 1.22 8.02
N HIS A 127 -16.68 1.39 9.32
CA HIS A 127 -17.57 2.09 10.26
C HIS A 127 -17.22 3.58 10.45
N GLY A 128 -16.46 4.17 9.53
CA GLY A 128 -16.14 5.60 9.55
C GLY A 128 -15.06 6.00 10.57
N ASN A 129 -14.43 5.03 11.24
CA ASN A 129 -13.27 5.22 12.10
C ASN A 129 -12.04 5.55 11.24
N LYS A 130 -11.81 6.86 11.04
CA LYS A 130 -10.64 7.38 10.32
C LYS A 130 -9.49 7.62 11.31
N GLY A 131 -8.29 7.24 10.91
CA GLY A 131 -7.06 7.45 11.66
C GLY A 131 -5.89 7.81 10.74
N ILE A 132 -4.85 8.37 11.32
CA ILE A 132 -3.56 8.58 10.67
C ILE A 132 -2.58 7.60 11.33
N VAL A 133 -1.71 6.97 10.54
CA VAL A 133 -0.63 6.15 11.08
C VAL A 133 0.33 7.06 11.84
N SER A 134 0.38 6.96 13.16
CA SER A 134 1.19 7.83 14.01
C SER A 134 2.60 7.28 14.23
N LYS A 135 2.72 5.95 14.37
CA LYS A 135 3.99 5.26 14.61
C LYS A 135 3.92 3.86 14.02
N ILE A 136 5.02 3.43 13.42
CA ILE A 136 5.26 2.04 13.02
C ILE A 136 6.31 1.52 13.99
N VAL A 137 5.97 0.47 14.73
CA VAL A 137 6.86 -0.15 15.73
C VAL A 137 7.29 -1.55 15.28
N PRO A 138 8.46 -2.03 15.72
CA PRO A 138 8.85 -3.42 15.54
C PRO A 138 7.83 -4.39 16.17
N VAL A 139 7.84 -5.65 15.73
CA VAL A 139 6.87 -6.66 16.17
C VAL A 139 7.08 -7.02 17.64
N GLU A 140 8.33 -7.03 18.11
CA GLU A 140 8.72 -7.29 19.49
C GLU A 140 8.20 -6.24 20.48
N ASP A 141 7.94 -5.02 20.01
CA ASP A 141 7.41 -3.92 20.81
C ASP A 141 5.88 -3.96 20.93
N MET A 142 5.20 -4.76 20.10
CA MET A 142 3.75 -4.83 20.07
C MET A 142 3.22 -5.67 21.23
N PRO A 143 2.06 -5.29 21.82
CA PRO A 143 1.35 -6.18 22.71
C PRO A 143 1.08 -7.52 22.05
N TYR A 144 1.17 -8.60 22.82
CA TYR A 144 0.93 -9.96 22.34
C TYR A 144 -0.04 -10.72 23.24
N MET A 145 -0.71 -11.71 22.65
CA MET A 145 -1.67 -12.60 23.34
C MET A 145 -0.95 -13.68 24.15
N GLU A 146 -1.68 -14.43 24.98
CA GLU A 146 -1.15 -15.56 25.76
C GLU A 146 -0.50 -16.65 24.89
N ASP A 147 -0.90 -16.77 23.62
CA ASP A 147 -0.31 -17.69 22.65
C ASP A 147 0.97 -17.14 21.97
N GLY A 148 1.41 -15.93 22.34
CA GLY A 148 2.56 -15.25 21.74
C GLY A 148 2.26 -14.48 20.47
N THR A 149 1.02 -14.50 19.96
CA THR A 149 0.66 -13.80 18.73
C THR A 149 0.68 -12.28 18.96
N PRO A 150 1.50 -11.51 18.22
CA PRO A 150 1.52 -10.06 18.32
C PRO A 150 0.28 -9.43 17.69
N ILE A 151 -0.12 -8.26 18.18
CA ILE A 151 -1.18 -7.45 17.58
C ILE A 151 -0.61 -6.62 16.42
N ASP A 152 -1.36 -6.44 15.33
CA ASP A 152 -0.93 -5.65 14.17
C ASP A 152 -1.22 -4.14 14.30
N ILE A 153 -2.40 -3.79 14.82
CA ILE A 153 -2.89 -2.40 14.87
C ILE A 153 -3.52 -2.13 16.24
N LEU A 154 -3.06 -1.06 16.90
CA LEU A 154 -3.66 -0.54 18.13
C LEU A 154 -4.60 0.63 17.81
N LEU A 155 -5.86 0.52 18.23
CA LEU A 155 -6.87 1.56 18.06
C LEU A 155 -7.26 2.15 19.41
N ASN A 156 -7.47 3.47 19.44
CA ASN A 156 -7.91 4.16 20.66
C ASN A 156 -9.39 3.85 20.94
N PRO A 157 -9.73 3.25 22.12
CA PRO A 157 -11.11 2.91 22.46
C PRO A 157 -12.01 4.13 22.65
N LEU A 158 -11.47 5.31 23.01
CA LEU A 158 -12.26 6.52 23.26
C LEU A 158 -13.00 7.04 22.01
N GLY A 159 -12.52 6.65 20.82
CA GLY A 159 -13.15 6.99 19.55
C GLY A 159 -14.46 6.27 19.27
N VAL A 160 -14.78 5.21 20.01
CA VAL A 160 -16.00 4.40 19.77
C VAL A 160 -17.23 4.99 20.47
N PRO A 161 -17.22 5.27 21.80
CA PRO A 161 -18.40 5.78 22.49
C PRO A 161 -18.84 7.15 21.96
N SER A 162 -17.88 8.03 21.68
CA SER A 162 -18.14 9.39 21.20
C SER A 162 -18.78 9.44 19.81
N ARG A 163 -18.47 8.49 18.93
CA ARG A 163 -19.00 8.42 17.56
C ARG A 163 -20.17 7.44 17.42
N MET A 164 -20.50 6.71 18.49
CA MET A 164 -21.54 5.68 18.53
C MET A 164 -21.43 4.62 17.41
N ASN A 165 -20.21 4.35 16.91
CA ASN A 165 -19.96 3.39 15.84
C ASN A 165 -19.61 2.00 16.41
N ILE A 166 -20.54 1.43 17.18
CA ILE A 166 -20.41 0.14 17.88
C ILE A 166 -20.18 -1.02 16.90
N GLY A 167 -20.64 -0.89 15.66
CA GLY A 167 -20.50 -1.90 14.61
C GLY A 167 -19.06 -2.40 14.43
N GLN A 168 -18.04 -1.55 14.62
CA GLN A 168 -16.63 -1.97 14.50
C GLN A 168 -16.21 -2.98 15.57
N ILE A 169 -16.81 -2.92 16.76
CA ILE A 169 -16.55 -3.88 17.85
C ILE A 169 -17.22 -5.21 17.50
N LEU A 170 -18.46 -5.16 16.99
CA LEU A 170 -19.19 -6.36 16.58
C LEU A 170 -18.50 -7.07 15.40
N GLU A 171 -18.02 -6.30 14.41
CA GLU A 171 -17.21 -6.79 13.30
C GLU A 171 -15.94 -7.48 13.83
N SER A 172 -15.22 -6.82 14.74
CA SER A 172 -13.99 -7.32 15.35
C SER A 172 -14.16 -8.70 15.97
N TYR A 173 -15.18 -8.86 16.83
CA TYR A 173 -15.44 -10.14 17.51
C TYR A 173 -15.96 -11.22 16.56
N LEU A 174 -16.84 -10.88 15.62
CA LEU A 174 -17.40 -11.84 14.67
C LEU A 174 -16.31 -12.42 13.77
N ALA A 175 -15.46 -11.55 13.21
CA ALA A 175 -14.37 -11.95 12.33
C ALA A 175 -13.31 -12.76 13.09
N PHE A 176 -12.96 -12.35 14.31
CA PHE A 176 -12.00 -13.10 15.13
C PHE A 176 -12.52 -14.48 15.55
N SER A 177 -13.81 -14.58 15.90
CA SER A 177 -14.45 -15.87 16.20
C SER A 177 -14.46 -16.77 14.96
N ALA A 178 -14.78 -16.21 13.79
CA ALA A 178 -14.74 -16.95 12.53
C ALA A 178 -13.33 -17.47 12.21
N ARG A 179 -12.28 -16.67 12.45
CA ARG A 179 -10.88 -17.06 12.27
C ARG A 179 -10.50 -18.25 13.16
N LYS A 180 -10.88 -18.22 14.45
CA LYS A 180 -10.63 -19.34 15.38
C LYS A 180 -11.39 -20.61 15.00
N LEU A 181 -12.57 -20.49 14.39
CA LEU A 181 -13.38 -21.64 13.97
C LEU A 181 -12.89 -22.34 12.71
N VAL A 182 -12.02 -21.71 11.90
CA VAL A 182 -11.49 -22.28 10.65
C VAL A 182 -10.96 -23.69 10.89
N PHE A 183 -10.03 -23.84 11.84
CA PHE A 183 -9.35 -25.11 12.04
C PHE A 183 -10.30 -26.23 12.48
N LYS A 184 -11.15 -25.92 13.46
CA LYS A 184 -12.18 -26.83 13.96
C LYS A 184 -13.10 -27.29 12.82
N LYS A 185 -13.54 -26.36 11.96
CA LYS A 185 -14.41 -26.68 10.82
C LYS A 185 -13.71 -27.50 9.74
N VAL A 186 -12.44 -27.23 9.45
CA VAL A 186 -11.64 -28.04 8.51
C VAL A 186 -11.58 -29.48 8.98
N LEU A 187 -11.24 -29.71 10.26
CA LEU A 187 -11.17 -31.06 10.83
C LEU A 187 -12.55 -31.75 10.80
N THR A 188 -13.61 -31.06 11.22
CA THR A 188 -14.97 -31.63 11.16
C THR A 188 -15.37 -32.04 9.73
N LEU A 189 -15.08 -31.20 8.74
CA LEU A 189 -15.40 -31.47 7.33
C LEU A 189 -14.51 -32.56 6.71
N PHE A 190 -13.27 -32.68 7.17
CA PHE A 190 -12.37 -33.77 6.78
C PHE A 190 -12.95 -35.12 7.22
N PHE A 191 -13.32 -35.25 8.50
CA PHE A 191 -13.88 -36.50 9.03
C PHE A 191 -15.27 -36.82 8.48
N SER A 192 -16.05 -35.82 8.07
CA SER A 192 -17.33 -36.05 7.36
C SER A 192 -17.15 -36.38 5.88
N GLY A 193 -15.94 -36.23 5.31
CA GLY A 193 -15.66 -36.45 3.90
C GLY A 193 -16.14 -35.33 2.96
N GLU A 194 -16.62 -34.21 3.50
CA GLU A 194 -17.19 -33.10 2.73
C GLU A 194 -16.20 -31.97 2.44
N LEU A 195 -14.95 -32.08 2.92
CA LEU A 195 -13.94 -31.04 2.74
C LEU A 195 -13.75 -30.60 1.27
N PRO A 196 -13.65 -31.49 0.25
CA PRO A 196 -13.51 -31.07 -1.14
C PRO A 196 -14.75 -30.34 -1.71
N SER A 197 -15.92 -30.55 -1.12
CA SER A 197 -17.18 -29.93 -1.52
C SER A 197 -17.41 -28.56 -0.85
N SER A 198 -16.61 -28.21 0.15
CA SER A 198 -16.75 -26.99 0.96
C SER A 198 -16.15 -25.72 0.36
N THR A 199 -16.03 -25.66 -0.98
CA THR A 199 -15.44 -24.53 -1.73
C THR A 199 -16.07 -23.18 -1.38
N SER A 200 -17.39 -23.14 -1.19
CA SER A 200 -18.14 -21.95 -0.81
C SER A 200 -17.74 -21.40 0.57
N LEU A 201 -17.49 -22.30 1.54
CA LEU A 201 -17.21 -21.93 2.92
C LEU A 201 -15.82 -21.26 3.05
N PHE A 202 -14.82 -21.85 2.41
CA PHE A 202 -13.43 -21.38 2.49
C PHE A 202 -13.01 -20.46 1.35
N SER A 203 -13.89 -20.22 0.36
CA SER A 203 -13.59 -19.44 -0.85
C SER A 203 -12.35 -19.94 -1.60
N ARG A 204 -12.15 -21.26 -1.64
CA ARG A 204 -11.00 -21.92 -2.28
C ARG A 204 -11.42 -22.80 -3.43
N SER A 205 -10.50 -23.04 -4.35
CA SER A 205 -10.72 -23.94 -5.47
C SER A 205 -10.85 -25.39 -4.97
N LYS A 206 -11.60 -26.20 -5.72
CA LYS A 206 -11.76 -27.63 -5.40
C LYS A 206 -10.42 -28.36 -5.40
N ALA A 207 -9.48 -27.95 -6.27
CA ALA A 207 -8.16 -28.55 -6.35
C ALA A 207 -7.32 -28.30 -5.09
N GLU A 208 -7.32 -27.06 -4.56
CA GLU A 208 -6.63 -26.72 -3.31
C GLU A 208 -7.22 -27.51 -2.13
N LEU A 209 -8.55 -27.61 -2.02
CA LEU A 209 -9.20 -28.36 -0.93
C LEU A 209 -8.99 -29.87 -1.03
N SER A 210 -8.89 -30.41 -2.25
CA SER A 210 -8.57 -31.84 -2.45
C SER A 210 -7.13 -32.13 -2.03
N SER A 211 -6.20 -31.24 -2.39
CA SER A 211 -4.79 -31.33 -1.98
C SER A 211 -4.66 -31.24 -0.46
N LEU A 212 -5.38 -30.32 0.18
CA LEU A 212 -5.44 -30.20 1.63
C LEU A 212 -5.99 -31.46 2.30
N ASN A 213 -7.01 -32.08 1.70
CA ASN A 213 -7.60 -33.33 2.18
C ASN A 213 -6.59 -34.48 2.15
N GLU A 214 -5.81 -34.60 1.08
CA GLU A 214 -4.74 -35.62 0.97
C GLU A 214 -3.66 -35.39 2.03
N VAL A 215 -3.15 -34.16 2.15
CA VAL A 215 -2.13 -33.81 3.15
C VAL A 215 -2.62 -34.04 4.58
N LEU A 216 -3.88 -33.71 4.87
CA LEU A 216 -4.50 -33.98 6.18
C LEU A 216 -4.59 -35.47 6.47
N LYS A 217 -4.96 -36.29 5.48
CA LYS A 217 -5.04 -37.74 5.62
C LYS A 217 -3.68 -38.33 5.95
N ASP A 218 -2.65 -37.90 5.24
CA ASP A 218 -1.27 -38.35 5.49
C ASP A 218 -0.82 -37.95 6.90
N TYR A 219 -1.02 -36.68 7.28
CA TYR A 219 -0.61 -36.18 8.60
C TYR A 219 -1.34 -36.87 9.77
N LEU A 220 -2.66 -37.10 9.64
CA LEU A 220 -3.45 -37.77 10.67
C LEU A 220 -3.09 -39.25 10.79
N SER A 221 -2.71 -39.89 9.68
CA SER A 221 -2.22 -41.28 9.69
C SER A 221 -0.87 -41.41 10.41
N GLU A 222 0.07 -40.47 10.18
CA GLU A 222 1.35 -40.41 10.88
C GLU A 222 1.17 -40.27 12.41
N LYS A 223 0.14 -39.52 12.83
CA LYS A 223 -0.17 -39.26 14.24
C LYS A 223 -1.13 -40.26 14.89
N ASN A 224 -1.59 -41.29 14.15
CA ASN A 224 -2.57 -42.29 14.60
C ASN A 224 -3.87 -41.70 15.18
N MET A 225 -4.39 -40.63 14.58
CA MET A 225 -5.61 -39.96 15.02
C MET A 225 -6.81 -40.38 14.17
N THR A 226 -7.83 -40.98 14.79
CA THR A 226 -8.99 -41.53 14.06
C THR A 226 -10.29 -40.76 14.27
N THR A 227 -10.36 -39.88 15.27
CA THR A 227 -11.58 -39.12 15.59
C THR A 227 -11.39 -37.61 15.50
N ALA A 228 -12.46 -36.90 15.14
CA ALA A 228 -12.46 -35.44 15.03
C ALA A 228 -12.17 -34.75 16.37
N GLU A 229 -12.72 -35.27 17.47
CA GLU A 229 -12.55 -34.71 18.80
C GLU A 229 -11.11 -34.83 19.30
N GLU A 230 -10.49 -35.98 19.05
CA GLU A 230 -9.08 -36.21 19.39
C GLU A 230 -8.15 -35.29 18.58
N ALA A 231 -8.43 -35.11 17.29
CA ALA A 231 -7.68 -34.21 16.43
C ALA A 231 -7.80 -32.75 16.90
N ILE A 232 -9.01 -32.28 17.22
CA ILE A 232 -9.24 -30.91 17.71
C ILE A 232 -8.52 -30.65 19.05
N ALA A 233 -8.48 -31.64 19.94
CA ALA A 233 -7.89 -31.47 21.27
C ALA A 233 -6.35 -31.51 21.26
N LYS A 234 -5.76 -32.33 20.39
CA LYS A 234 -4.31 -32.59 20.39
C LYS A 234 -3.53 -31.77 19.35
N LEU A 235 -4.15 -31.36 18.25
CA LEU A 235 -3.45 -30.58 17.23
C LEU A 235 -3.29 -29.12 17.65
N THR A 236 -2.07 -28.63 17.54
CA THR A 236 -1.70 -27.25 17.83
C THR A 236 -1.81 -26.37 16.59
N GLN A 237 -1.74 -25.04 16.76
CA GLN A 237 -1.66 -24.11 15.63
C GLN A 237 -0.40 -24.35 14.77
N LEU A 238 0.70 -24.82 15.37
CA LEU A 238 1.91 -25.19 14.64
C LEU A 238 1.65 -26.37 13.70
N ASP A 239 0.96 -27.42 14.16
CA ASP A 239 0.60 -28.55 13.31
C ASP A 239 -0.21 -28.11 12.09
N LEU A 240 -1.18 -27.22 12.31
CA LEU A 240 -1.97 -26.65 11.21
C LEU A 240 -1.10 -25.85 10.24
N SER A 241 -0.16 -25.05 10.72
CA SER A 241 0.74 -24.29 9.84
C SER A 241 1.59 -25.22 8.95
N ILE A 242 2.02 -26.37 9.48
CA ILE A 242 2.77 -27.39 8.75
C ILE A 242 1.87 -28.04 7.68
N ILE A 243 0.65 -28.43 8.06
CA ILE A 243 -0.33 -29.03 7.15
C ILE A 243 -0.64 -28.08 5.99
N LEU A 244 -0.92 -26.81 6.29
CA LEU A 244 -1.22 -25.80 5.27
C LEU A 244 -0.01 -25.56 4.37
N SER A 245 1.19 -25.44 4.94
CA SER A 245 2.42 -25.23 4.17
C SER A 245 2.69 -26.40 3.21
N LYS A 246 2.46 -27.65 3.64
CA LYS A 246 2.56 -28.84 2.76
C LYS A 246 1.50 -28.82 1.64
N ALA A 247 0.30 -28.30 1.93
CA ALA A 247 -0.75 -28.11 0.94
C ALA A 247 -0.54 -26.89 0.03
N GLY A 248 0.53 -26.10 0.22
CA GLY A 248 0.80 -24.89 -0.54
C GLY A 248 -0.06 -23.68 -0.14
N LEU A 249 -0.68 -23.72 1.04
CA LEU A 249 -1.53 -22.66 1.58
C LEU A 249 -0.87 -21.97 2.77
N LYS A 250 -1.13 -20.68 2.93
CA LYS A 250 -0.78 -19.93 4.14
C LYS A 250 -1.90 -19.97 5.17
N TYR A 251 -1.55 -19.73 6.43
CA TYR A 251 -2.54 -19.67 7.51
C TYR A 251 -3.59 -18.57 7.31
N ASP A 252 -3.22 -17.45 6.70
CA ASP A 252 -4.13 -16.33 6.37
C ASP A 252 -4.94 -16.57 5.08
N GLU A 253 -4.59 -17.59 4.31
CA GLU A 253 -5.27 -17.89 3.05
C GLU A 253 -6.53 -18.75 3.24
N LEU A 254 -6.65 -19.44 4.39
CA LEU A 254 -7.80 -20.25 4.73
C LEU A 254 -8.68 -19.53 5.74
N GLU A 255 -9.82 -19.03 5.28
CA GLU A 255 -10.73 -18.19 6.07
C GLU A 255 -12.17 -18.61 5.89
N ILE A 256 -12.99 -18.43 6.94
CA ILE A 256 -14.45 -18.51 6.84
C ILE A 256 -14.97 -17.10 6.57
N LYS A 257 -15.55 -16.88 5.39
CA LYS A 257 -16.17 -15.60 5.07
C LYS A 257 -17.57 -15.54 5.67
N VAL A 258 -17.81 -14.52 6.48
CA VAL A 258 -19.11 -14.28 7.10
C VAL A 258 -19.85 -13.17 6.36
N LEU A 259 -21.10 -13.44 5.98
CA LEU A 259 -22.00 -12.47 5.38
C LEU A 259 -23.03 -12.00 6.42
N THR A 260 -23.06 -10.71 6.71
CA THR A 260 -24.10 -10.09 7.54
C THR A 260 -24.87 -9.05 6.73
N PRO A 261 -26.10 -9.36 6.27
CA PRO A 261 -26.93 -8.42 5.52
C PRO A 261 -27.25 -7.14 6.32
N ILE A 262 -27.48 -6.03 5.62
CA ILE A 262 -27.47 -4.66 6.19
C ILE A 262 -28.58 -4.40 7.23
N PHE A 263 -29.66 -5.18 7.28
CA PHE A 263 -30.69 -5.08 8.34
C PHE A 263 -31.17 -6.44 8.88
N ALA A 264 -30.50 -7.51 8.47
CA ALA A 264 -30.80 -8.89 8.88
C ALA A 264 -29.48 -9.61 9.23
N GLY A 265 -28.59 -8.89 9.92
CA GLY A 265 -27.28 -9.37 10.30
C GLY A 265 -27.29 -10.27 11.53
N CYS A 266 -26.08 -10.67 11.92
CA CYS A 266 -25.85 -11.46 13.13
C CYS A 266 -26.39 -10.72 14.36
N LYS A 267 -27.31 -11.34 15.11
CA LYS A 267 -27.79 -10.78 16.38
C LYS A 267 -26.73 -10.96 17.45
N HIS A 268 -26.85 -10.19 18.53
CA HIS A 268 -25.96 -10.32 19.68
C HIS A 268 -25.97 -11.73 20.29
N SER A 269 -27.14 -12.37 20.37
CA SER A 269 -27.28 -13.76 20.83
C SER A 269 -26.53 -14.76 19.96
N ASP A 270 -26.51 -14.54 18.65
CA ASP A 270 -25.84 -15.43 17.71
C ASP A 270 -24.32 -15.23 17.80
N LEU A 271 -23.88 -13.98 17.95
CA LEU A 271 -22.47 -13.66 18.19
C LEU A 271 -21.94 -14.35 19.45
N ILE A 272 -22.69 -14.31 20.57
CA ILE A 272 -22.29 -15.00 21.81
C ILE A 272 -22.15 -16.52 21.59
N LYS A 273 -23.05 -17.14 20.82
CA LYS A 273 -22.95 -18.56 20.49
C LYS A 273 -21.70 -18.85 19.65
N ILE A 274 -21.46 -18.05 18.62
CA ILE A 274 -20.28 -18.20 17.74
C ILE A 274 -18.99 -18.00 18.55
N MET A 275 -18.95 -17.03 19.46
CA MET A 275 -17.81 -16.80 20.36
C MET A 275 -17.59 -18.01 21.28
N SER A 276 -18.66 -18.56 21.87
CA SER A 276 -18.58 -19.76 22.70
C SER A 276 -18.06 -20.97 21.92
N ASP A 277 -18.53 -21.16 20.68
CA ASP A 277 -18.09 -22.25 19.80
C ASP A 277 -16.60 -22.13 19.42
N ALA A 278 -16.11 -20.89 19.35
CA ALA A 278 -14.72 -20.52 19.06
C ALA A 278 -13.81 -20.57 20.30
N GLY A 279 -14.35 -20.91 21.48
CA GLY A 279 -13.60 -20.92 22.74
C GLY A 279 -13.25 -19.53 23.28
N ILE A 280 -14.02 -18.51 22.92
CA ILE A 280 -13.87 -17.14 23.42
C ILE A 280 -14.84 -16.94 24.56
N ASP A 281 -14.31 -16.69 25.77
CA ASP A 281 -15.16 -16.50 26.94
C ASP A 281 -15.84 -15.12 26.94
N HIS A 282 -17.16 -15.15 26.74
CA HIS A 282 -18.00 -13.96 26.86
C HIS A 282 -18.45 -13.69 28.31
N LYS A 283 -18.47 -14.68 29.19
CA LYS A 283 -19.11 -14.55 30.52
C LYS A 283 -18.23 -13.84 31.54
N GLN A 284 -16.93 -14.11 31.59
CA GLN A 284 -16.05 -13.47 32.58
C GLN A 284 -15.47 -12.15 32.05
N HIS A 285 -15.08 -12.10 30.76
CA HIS A 285 -14.33 -10.99 30.21
C HIS A 285 -15.02 -10.27 29.02
N ASN A 286 -16.27 -10.62 28.68
CA ASN A 286 -17.01 -10.09 27.51
C ASN A 286 -16.24 -10.30 26.18
N GLY A 287 -15.46 -11.37 26.05
CA GLY A 287 -14.64 -11.65 24.87
C GLY A 287 -13.35 -10.84 24.77
N ARG A 288 -12.93 -10.22 25.88
CA ARG A 288 -11.63 -9.54 26.00
C ARG A 288 -10.55 -10.54 26.41
N PHE A 289 -9.32 -10.26 26.00
CA PHE A 289 -8.16 -11.12 26.21
C PHE A 289 -7.16 -10.47 27.15
N THR A 290 -6.43 -11.29 27.88
CA THR A 290 -5.18 -10.86 28.52
C THR A 290 -4.16 -10.57 27.43
N LEU A 291 -3.54 -9.39 27.49
CA LEU A 291 -2.38 -9.06 26.68
C LEU A 291 -1.16 -8.86 27.59
N TYR A 292 0.01 -8.99 27.00
CA TYR A 292 1.30 -8.67 27.60
C TYR A 292 1.97 -7.55 26.82
N ASP A 293 2.68 -6.68 27.51
CA ASP A 293 3.48 -5.62 26.88
C ASP A 293 4.72 -6.25 26.23
N GLY A 294 4.93 -6.02 24.94
CA GLY A 294 6.10 -6.52 24.21
C GLY A 294 7.44 -6.04 24.76
N ARG A 295 7.47 -4.85 25.38
CA ARG A 295 8.70 -4.25 25.90
C ARG A 295 9.12 -4.75 27.27
N THR A 296 8.15 -4.95 28.16
CA THR A 296 8.41 -5.32 29.55
C THR A 296 8.11 -6.80 29.82
N GLY A 297 7.27 -7.44 28.99
CA GLY A 297 6.73 -8.77 29.22
C GLY A 297 5.64 -8.80 30.31
N GLU A 298 5.28 -7.66 30.89
CA GLU A 298 4.29 -7.60 31.96
C GLU A 298 2.86 -7.69 31.41
N LYS A 299 1.99 -8.34 32.19
CA LYS A 299 0.56 -8.44 31.88
C LYS A 299 -0.13 -7.07 32.02
N PHE A 300 -0.96 -6.70 31.05
CA PHE A 300 -1.84 -5.54 31.20
C PHE A 300 -2.86 -5.77 32.33
N LYS A 301 -3.11 -4.71 33.12
CA LYS A 301 -3.98 -4.75 34.31
C LYS A 301 -5.40 -5.24 33.99
N ASP A 302 -5.98 -4.71 32.92
CA ASP A 302 -7.34 -5.01 32.49
C ASP A 302 -7.34 -5.78 31.16
N PRO A 303 -8.28 -6.70 30.94
CA PRO A 303 -8.39 -7.42 29.68
C PRO A 303 -8.80 -6.47 28.55
N ILE A 304 -8.21 -6.66 27.37
CA ILE A 304 -8.33 -5.76 26.21
C ILE A 304 -9.13 -6.45 25.10
N SER A 305 -9.98 -5.70 24.39
CA SER A 305 -10.70 -6.22 23.22
C SER A 305 -9.74 -6.46 22.08
N VAL A 306 -9.66 -7.71 21.62
CA VAL A 306 -8.88 -8.11 20.44
C VAL A 306 -9.82 -8.70 19.41
N GLY A 307 -9.58 -8.38 18.15
CA GLY A 307 -10.25 -9.04 17.04
C GLY A 307 -9.81 -8.49 15.69
N ILE A 308 -10.55 -8.83 14.64
CA ILE A 308 -10.15 -8.56 13.25
C ILE A 308 -11.09 -7.51 12.65
N ILE A 309 -10.54 -6.36 12.29
CA ILE A 309 -11.29 -5.27 11.66
C ILE A 309 -10.80 -5.10 10.23
N TYR A 310 -11.74 -4.94 9.30
CA TYR A 310 -11.38 -4.67 7.91
C TYR A 310 -10.97 -3.20 7.73
N MET A 311 -9.67 -2.98 7.50
CA MET A 311 -9.06 -1.65 7.35
C MET A 311 -8.71 -1.36 5.88
N LEU A 312 -8.91 -0.11 5.49
CA LEU A 312 -8.64 0.42 4.15
C LEU A 312 -7.60 1.53 4.23
N LYS A 313 -6.68 1.56 3.26
CA LYS A 313 -5.80 2.71 3.00
C LYS A 313 -6.54 3.71 2.11
N LEU A 314 -6.62 4.96 2.55
CA LEU A 314 -7.17 6.02 1.71
C LEU A 314 -6.10 6.57 0.77
N ASP A 315 -6.54 7.09 -0.37
CA ASP A 315 -5.69 7.81 -1.34
C ASP A 315 -5.09 9.13 -0.79
N HIS A 316 -5.40 9.45 0.47
CA HIS A 316 -4.85 10.58 1.19
C HIS A 316 -3.46 10.23 1.74
N MET A 317 -2.47 10.14 0.86
CA MET A 317 -1.09 9.85 1.20
C MET A 317 -0.38 11.09 1.75
N VAL A 318 0.60 10.87 2.64
CA VAL A 318 1.36 11.97 3.24
C VAL A 318 2.28 12.64 2.21
N ASP A 319 2.94 11.89 1.33
CA ASP A 319 3.89 12.42 0.33
C ASP A 319 3.26 13.46 -0.60
N ASP A 320 1.98 13.27 -0.94
CA ASP A 320 1.27 14.20 -1.81
C ASP A 320 0.95 15.51 -1.08
N LYS A 321 0.85 15.47 0.25
CA LYS A 321 0.52 16.60 1.12
C LYS A 321 1.72 17.33 1.69
N ILE A 322 2.87 16.68 1.80
CA ILE A 322 4.11 17.35 2.20
C ILE A 322 4.46 18.35 1.11
N TYR A 323 4.65 19.58 1.55
CA TYR A 323 5.06 20.68 0.71
C TYR A 323 5.70 21.77 1.55
N ALA A 324 6.84 22.28 1.07
CA ALA A 324 7.59 23.36 1.70
C ALA A 324 8.14 24.29 0.62
N ARG A 325 8.15 25.59 0.91
CA ARG A 325 8.67 26.64 0.03
C ARG A 325 9.59 27.55 0.83
N SER A 326 10.77 27.83 0.27
CA SER A 326 11.65 28.92 0.74
C SER A 326 11.44 30.17 -0.13
N VAL A 327 11.79 30.07 -1.41
CA VAL A 327 11.62 31.10 -2.45
C VAL A 327 11.01 30.42 -3.67
N GLY A 328 10.16 31.13 -4.41
CA GLY A 328 9.45 30.58 -5.55
C GLY A 328 8.91 31.68 -6.47
N PRO A 329 8.17 31.32 -7.51
CA PRO A 329 7.61 32.29 -8.44
C PRO A 329 6.56 33.19 -7.78
N TYR A 330 6.45 34.40 -8.32
CA TYR A 330 5.51 35.42 -7.88
C TYR A 330 4.55 35.75 -9.02
N SER A 331 3.32 36.08 -8.64
CA SER A 331 2.32 36.63 -9.55
C SER A 331 2.80 37.95 -10.11
N LYS A 332 2.74 38.10 -11.44
CA LYS A 332 3.14 39.34 -12.11
C LYS A 332 2.28 40.54 -11.69
N ILE A 333 1.02 40.30 -11.35
CA ILE A 333 0.05 41.36 -11.03
C ILE A 333 0.19 41.78 -9.56
N THR A 334 0.05 40.82 -8.64
CA THR A 334 -0.01 41.11 -7.20
C THR A 334 1.35 41.12 -6.54
N GLN A 335 2.40 40.64 -7.23
CA GLN A 335 3.73 40.38 -6.66
C GLN A 335 3.68 39.51 -5.39
N GLN A 336 2.62 38.70 -5.26
CA GLN A 336 2.49 37.71 -4.20
C GLN A 336 3.03 36.36 -4.68
N PRO A 337 3.53 35.52 -3.75
CA PRO A 337 3.75 34.09 -3.99
C PRO A 337 2.61 33.47 -4.81
N LEU A 338 2.95 32.70 -5.86
CA LEU A 338 1.94 31.87 -6.53
C LEU A 338 1.32 30.86 -5.55
N GLY A 339 0.16 30.29 -5.88
CA GLY A 339 -0.55 29.37 -5.00
C GLY A 339 -0.41 27.91 -5.43
N GLY A 340 -0.16 27.02 -4.48
CA GLY A 340 -0.25 25.57 -4.67
C GLY A 340 1.06 24.87 -5.06
N LYS A 341 1.16 23.59 -4.66
CA LYS A 341 2.35 22.73 -4.83
C LYS A 341 2.86 22.67 -6.27
N CYS A 342 1.96 22.55 -7.25
CA CYS A 342 2.34 22.46 -8.67
C CYS A 342 3.02 23.73 -9.22
N GLN A 343 2.82 24.88 -8.58
CA GLN A 343 3.40 26.16 -9.00
C GLN A 343 4.61 26.55 -8.16
N ASN A 344 5.09 25.66 -7.28
CA ASN A 344 6.03 26.03 -6.21
C ASN A 344 5.54 27.26 -5.44
N GLY A 345 4.22 27.30 -5.21
CA GLY A 345 3.48 28.35 -4.53
C GLY A 345 3.65 28.38 -3.03
#